data_AF-A0A1H7R254-F1
#
_entry.id   AF-A0A1H7R254-F1
#
_cell.length_a   1.000
_cell.length_b   1.000
_cell.length_c   1.000
_cell.angle_alpha   90.00
_cell.angle_beta   90.00
_cell.angle_gamma   90.00
#
_symmetry.space_group_name_H-M   'P 1'
#
loop_
_entity.id
_entity.type
_entity.pdbx_description
1 polymer ?
#
loop_
_entity_poly.entity_id
_entity_poly.type
_entity_poly.pdbx_seq_one_letter_code
_entity_poly.pdbx_strand_id
1 'polypeptide(L)'
;MTTYVLYTRTEAGIIERNDYAVFHYYGPLGPDAHEQPLVGWPELKVFWAKKIGASIGMAPYEAQTSPKIARRTRQRKNKKPALQRPQSEHF
;
A
#
# COMPACT_ATOMS: atom_id res chain seq x y z
N MET A 1 -3.21 -8.64 13.59
CA MET A 1 -4.44 -7.86 13.36
C MET A 1 -4.39 -7.38 11.92
N THR A 2 -5.42 -7.69 11.15
CA THR A 2 -5.51 -7.24 9.75
C THR A 2 -6.76 -6.39 9.63
N THR A 3 -6.61 -5.22 9.00
CA THR A 3 -7.75 -4.37 8.66
C THR A 3 -8.32 -4.89 7.34
N TYR A 4 -9.64 -4.96 7.25
CA TYR A 4 -10.34 -5.38 6.04
C TYR A 4 -11.32 -4.30 5.60
N VAL A 5 -11.57 -4.27 4.29
CA VAL A 5 -12.67 -3.52 3.68
C VAL A 5 -13.69 -4.51 3.11
N LEU A 6 -14.97 -4.15 3.19
CA LEU A 6 -16.06 -4.99 2.71
C LEU A 6 -16.26 -4.87 1.20
N TYR A 7 -16.53 -6.01 0.59
CA TYR A 7 -16.96 -6.13 -0.80
C TYR A 7 -18.29 -6.88 -0.87
N THR A 8 -19.11 -6.55 -1.87
CA THR A 8 -20.30 -7.32 -2.22
C THR A 8 -20.15 -7.86 -3.64
N ARG A 9 -20.70 -9.04 -3.89
CA ARG A 9 -20.85 -9.62 -5.22
C ARG A 9 -22.32 -9.89 -5.45
N THR A 10 -22.88 -9.40 -6.55
CA THR A 10 -24.27 -9.69 -6.94
C THR A 10 -24.37 -11.05 -7.61
N GLU A 11 -25.61 -11.51 -7.87
CA GLU A 11 -25.85 -12.76 -8.60
C GLU A 11 -25.37 -12.69 -10.06
N ALA A 12 -25.37 -11.49 -10.65
CA ALA A 12 -24.78 -11.21 -11.96
C ALA A 12 -23.24 -11.15 -11.95
N GLY A 13 -22.61 -11.32 -10.78
CA GLY A 13 -21.14 -11.26 -10.63
C GLY A 13 -20.57 -9.85 -10.58
N ILE A 14 -21.41 -8.81 -10.48
CA ILE A 14 -20.95 -7.43 -10.30
C ILE A 14 -20.36 -7.31 -8.90
N ILE A 15 -19.15 -6.77 -8.82
CA ILE A 15 -18.41 -6.56 -7.58
C ILE A 15 -18.45 -5.08 -7.22
N GLU A 16 -18.78 -4.78 -5.96
CA GLU A 16 -18.75 -3.43 -5.40
C GLU A 16 -17.90 -3.40 -4.14
N ARG A 17 -17.14 -2.31 -3.96
CA ARG A 17 -16.34 -2.03 -2.76
C ARG A 17 -17.09 -1.03 -1.89
N ASN A 18 -17.18 -1.31 -0.60
CA ASN A 18 -17.76 -0.37 0.36
C ASN A 18 -16.64 0.35 1.13
N ASP A 19 -16.29 1.55 0.66
CA ASP A 19 -15.16 2.35 1.15
C ASP A 19 -15.28 2.74 2.63
N TYR A 20 -16.50 2.76 3.17
CA TYR A 20 -16.76 3.13 4.57
C TYR A 20 -16.80 1.92 5.51
N ALA A 21 -16.97 0.71 4.96
CA ALA A 21 -17.06 -0.52 5.74
C ALA A 21 -15.67 -1.13 5.99
N VAL A 22 -14.82 -0.37 6.68
CA VAL A 22 -13.47 -0.78 7.08
C VAL A 22 -13.47 -1.20 8.55
N PHE A 23 -12.93 -2.38 8.86
CA PHE A 23 -12.95 -2.94 10.21
C PHE A 23 -11.72 -3.80 10.51
N HIS A 24 -11.44 -4.00 11.80
CA HIS A 24 -10.36 -4.86 12.25
C HIS A 24 -10.85 -6.28 12.48
N TYR A 25 -10.07 -7.26 12.01
CA TYR A 25 -10.32 -8.66 12.27
C TYR A 25 -9.11 -9.30 12.95
N TYR A 26 -9.40 -10.11 13.97
CA TYR A 26 -8.40 -10.66 14.88
C TYR A 26 -8.26 -12.20 14.76
N GLY A 27 -9.14 -12.85 14.00
CA GLY A 27 -9.15 -14.29 13.81
C GLY A 27 -8.44 -14.75 12.52
N PRO A 28 -8.22 -16.07 12.36
CA PRO A 28 -7.91 -16.65 11.08
C PRO A 28 -9.15 -16.59 10.17
N LEU A 29 -8.94 -16.44 8.86
CA LEU A 29 -10.02 -16.68 7.90
C LEU A 29 -10.42 -18.16 7.99
N GLY A 30 -11.72 -18.43 8.07
CA GLY A 30 -12.23 -19.80 8.15
C GLY A 30 -11.87 -20.62 6.90
N PRO A 31 -11.93 -21.97 6.99
CA PRO A 31 -11.58 -22.87 5.88
C PRO A 31 -12.45 -22.64 4.62
N ASP A 32 -13.65 -22.09 4.78
CA ASP A 32 -14.60 -21.82 3.71
C ASP A 32 -14.41 -20.45 3.04
N ALA A 33 -13.35 -19.72 3.39
CA ALA A 33 -13.02 -18.46 2.73
C ALA A 33 -12.52 -18.71 1.30
N HIS A 34 -13.31 -18.26 0.31
CA HIS A 34 -12.97 -18.45 -1.10
C HIS A 34 -12.19 -17.26 -1.64
N GLU A 35 -10.90 -17.45 -1.93
CA GLU A 35 -10.03 -16.41 -2.48
C GLU A 35 -10.34 -16.14 -3.97
N GLN A 36 -10.47 -14.86 -4.33
CA GLN A 36 -10.55 -14.38 -5.71
C GLN A 36 -9.60 -13.18 -5.91
N PRO A 37 -8.75 -13.18 -6.95
CA PRO A 37 -7.96 -12.02 -7.33
C PRO A 37 -8.84 -10.84 -7.79
N LEU A 38 -8.46 -9.62 -7.43
CA LEU A 38 -9.09 -8.38 -7.88
C LEU A 38 -8.13 -7.65 -8.83
N VAL A 39 -8.60 -7.33 -10.05
CA VAL A 39 -7.82 -6.61 -11.06
C VAL A 39 -8.36 -5.19 -11.20
N GLY A 40 -7.49 -4.19 -11.07
CA GLY A 40 -7.87 -2.77 -11.17
C GLY A 40 -8.48 -2.18 -9.90
N TRP A 41 -8.46 -2.91 -8.79
CA TRP A 41 -8.95 -2.45 -7.48
C TRP A 41 -7.79 -2.03 -6.56
N PRO A 42 -8.05 -1.24 -5.51
CA PRO A 42 -7.02 -0.88 -4.52
C PRO A 42 -6.44 -2.11 -3.80
N GLU A 43 -7.27 -3.14 -3.58
CA GLU A 43 -6.85 -4.40 -2.99
C GLU A 43 -6.58 -5.47 -4.05
N LEU A 44 -5.61 -6.36 -3.79
CA LEU A 44 -5.17 -7.38 -4.74
C LEU A 44 -6.08 -8.61 -4.79
N LYS A 45 -6.83 -8.87 -3.71
CA LYS A 45 -7.69 -10.05 -3.57
C LYS A 45 -8.78 -9.84 -2.54
N VAL A 46 -9.84 -10.63 -2.68
CA VAL A 46 -10.98 -10.69 -1.78
C VAL A 46 -11.25 -12.14 -1.36
N PHE A 47 -11.66 -12.31 -0.11
CA PHE A 47 -12.09 -13.59 0.45
C PHE A 47 -13.62 -13.60 0.57
N TRP A 48 -14.28 -14.41 -0.25
CA TRP A 48 -15.74 -14.53 -0.28
C TRP A 48 -16.27 -15.56 0.71
N ALA A 49 -17.42 -15.27 1.30
CA ALA A 49 -18.18 -16.23 2.10
C ALA A 49 -18.80 -17.37 1.27
N LYS A 50 -19.01 -17.16 -0.04
CA LYS A 50 -19.52 -18.17 -0.97
C LYS A 50 -18.70 -18.19 -2.27
N LYS A 51 -18.39 -19.38 -2.77
CA LYS A 51 -17.60 -19.54 -4.00
C LYS A 51 -18.27 -18.88 -5.22
N ILE A 52 -19.57 -19.06 -5.38
CA ILE A 52 -20.36 -18.63 -6.56
C ILE A 52 -21.64 -17.91 -6.10
N GLY A 53 -22.16 -17.01 -6.95
CA GLY A 53 -23.41 -16.28 -6.72
C GLY A 53 -23.26 -15.09 -5.78
N ALA A 54 -24.39 -14.54 -5.34
CA ALA A 54 -24.41 -13.39 -4.45
C ALA A 54 -23.67 -13.68 -3.13
N SER A 55 -22.74 -12.79 -2.76
CA SER A 55 -21.86 -13.02 -1.62
C SER A 55 -21.33 -11.72 -1.01
N ILE A 56 -20.84 -11.83 0.22
CA ILE A 56 -20.08 -10.79 0.91
C ILE A 56 -18.64 -11.28 0.98
N GLY A 57 -17.71 -10.37 0.74
CA GLY A 57 -16.28 -10.64 0.77
C GLY A 57 -15.54 -9.59 1.58
N MET A 58 -14.34 -9.96 2.01
CA MET A 58 -13.44 -9.09 2.75
C MET A 58 -12.08 -9.07 2.06
N ALA A 59 -11.53 -7.88 1.81
CA ALA A 59 -10.21 -7.72 1.22
C ALA A 59 -9.27 -7.06 2.24
N PRO A 60 -8.00 -7.51 2.37
CA PRO A 60 -7.04 -6.86 3.25
C PRO A 60 -6.89 -5.39 2.86
N TYR A 61 -7.25 -4.49 3.77
CA TYR A 61 -7.12 -3.06 3.58
C TYR A 61 -5.69 -2.65 3.91
N GLU A 62 -4.85 -2.54 2.89
CA GLU A 62 -3.57 -1.85 3.03
C GLU A 62 -3.86 -0.36 3.12
N ALA A 63 -4.05 0.14 4.35
CA ALA A 63 -3.93 1.56 4.60
C ALA A 63 -2.57 1.97 4.05
N GLN A 64 -2.54 2.80 2.99
CA GLN A 64 -1.32 3.27 2.37
C GLN A 64 -0.40 3.76 3.49
N THR A 65 0.56 2.92 3.88
CA THR A 65 1.60 3.36 4.79
C THR A 65 2.32 4.42 3.98
N SER A 66 2.13 5.68 4.36
CA SER A 66 2.82 6.82 3.76
C SER A 66 4.23 6.39 3.46
N PRO A 67 4.75 6.58 2.22
CA PRO A 67 6.07 6.09 1.88
C PRO A 67 7.02 6.56 2.98
N LYS A 68 7.59 5.60 3.73
CA LYS A 68 8.65 5.89 4.70
C LYS A 68 9.65 6.68 3.90
N ILE A 69 9.73 7.99 4.16
CA ILE A 69 10.73 8.86 3.54
C ILE A 69 12.05 8.17 3.81
N ALA A 70 12.59 7.51 2.79
CA ALA A 70 13.91 6.95 2.83
C ALA A 70 14.80 8.16 3.07
N ARG A 71 15.26 8.33 4.31
CA ARG A 71 16.24 9.34 4.68
C ARG A 71 17.48 9.03 3.85
N ARG A 72 17.55 9.59 2.64
CA ARG A 72 18.80 9.72 1.88
C ARG A 72 19.64 10.69 2.69
N THR A 73 20.41 10.15 3.62
CA THR A 73 21.62 10.79 4.13
C THR A 73 22.58 10.96 2.96
N ARG A 74 22.37 12.03 2.17
CA ARG A 74 23.38 12.47 1.21
C ARG A 74 24.37 13.32 1.99
N GLN A 75 25.51 12.69 2.29
CA GLN A 75 26.68 13.33 2.90
C GLN A 75 26.95 14.69 2.26
N ARG A 76 26.99 15.73 3.11
CA ARG A 76 27.62 17.03 2.80
C ARG A 76 29.08 16.76 2.41
N LYS A 77 29.40 16.79 1.11
CA LYS A 77 30.76 17.13 0.67
C LYS A 77 30.84 18.65 0.60
N ASN A 78 31.17 19.28 1.72
CA ASN A 78 31.66 20.65 1.74
C ASN A 78 33.03 20.68 1.02
N LYS A 79 33.05 20.97 -0.27
CA LYS A 79 34.27 21.53 -0.90
C LYS A 79 34.26 23.03 -0.60
N LYS A 80 35.11 23.46 0.35
CA LYS A 80 35.41 24.87 0.57
C LYS A 80 36.01 25.47 -0.72
N PRO A 81 35.63 26.68 -1.13
CA PRO A 81 36.35 27.41 -2.15
C PRO A 81 37.62 28.01 -1.52
N ALA A 82 38.78 27.76 -2.12
CA ALA A 82 40.00 28.49 -1.79
C ALA A 82 40.09 29.67 -2.75
N LEU A 83 39.89 30.88 -2.23
CA LEU A 83 40.28 32.12 -2.90
C LEU A 83 41.17 32.90 -1.94
N GLN A 84 42.47 32.99 -2.26
CA GLN A 84 43.28 34.20 -2.09
C GLN A 84 44.64 34.05 -2.79
N ARG A 85 44.86 34.94 -3.77
CA ARG A 85 46.12 35.38 -4.39
C ARG A 85 46.79 36.45 -3.48
N PRO A 86 47.96 37.09 -3.78
CA PRO A 86 48.97 36.90 -4.85
C PRO A 86 50.46 37.05 -4.38
N GLN A 87 51.37 37.00 -5.37
CA GLN A 87 52.71 37.62 -5.49
C GLN A 87 53.96 36.90 -4.95
N SER A 88 54.80 36.47 -5.88
CA SER A 88 56.23 36.77 -5.86
C SER A 88 56.72 37.01 -7.29
N GLU A 89 57.47 38.09 -7.44
CA GLU A 89 58.17 38.55 -8.65
C GLU A 89 59.18 37.51 -9.13
N HIS A 90 59.40 37.41 -10.45
CA HIS A 90 60.72 37.11 -11.02
C HIS A 90 60.75 37.39 -12.53
N PHE A 91 61.64 38.34 -12.86
CA PHE A 91 62.25 38.71 -14.16
C PHE A 91 61.42 39.42 -15.23
#